data_AF-A0A4U3LW32-F1
#
_entry.id   AF-A0A4U3LW32-F1
#
_cell.length_a   1.000
_cell.length_b   1.000
_cell.length_c   1.000
_cell.angle_alpha   90.00
_cell.angle_beta   90.00
_cell.angle_gamma   90.00
#
_symmetry.space_group_name_H-M   'P 1'
#
loop_
_entity.id
_entity.type
_entity.pdbx_description
1 polymer ?
#
loop_
_entity_poly.entity_id
_entity_poly.type
_entity_poly.pdbx_seq_one_letter_code
_entity_poly.pdbx_strand_id
1 'polypeptide(L)'
;MEAPDACTLPTAERPFRVAEFDQLFADHLRDSNRVDPQTLDLTLAPESRATVEDLTARELECCSFFTFTLTPAADHLRLRITVPPTQTAVLDGLQ
;
A
#
# COMPACT_ATOMS: atom_id res chain seq x y z
N MET A 1 20.71 20.16 -1.21
CA MET A 1 20.54 20.39 -2.66
C MET A 1 21.15 19.15 -3.30
N GLU A 2 20.44 18.23 -3.94
CA GLU A 2 19.11 18.21 -4.52
C GLU A 2 18.88 16.74 -4.94
N ALA A 3 17.63 16.25 -4.87
CA ALA A 3 17.20 15.11 -5.67
C ALA A 3 15.84 15.52 -6.26
N PRO A 4 15.79 16.02 -7.50
CA PRO A 4 14.57 16.35 -8.19
C PRO A 4 14.29 15.21 -9.17
N ASP A 5 14.28 13.99 -8.67
CA ASP A 5 13.75 12.86 -9.39
C ASP A 5 12.39 12.65 -8.72
N ALA A 6 11.34 13.34 -9.17
CA ALA A 6 10.51 12.71 -10.19
C ALA A 6 10.67 11.20 -10.07
N CYS A 7 9.92 10.63 -9.13
CA CYS A 7 9.68 9.20 -9.05
C CYS A 7 8.85 8.81 -10.29
N THR A 8 9.44 9.01 -11.48
CA THR A 8 9.06 8.50 -12.80
C THR A 8 9.60 7.08 -12.89
N LEU A 9 9.22 6.23 -11.94
CA LEU A 9 9.40 4.80 -12.10
C LEU A 9 8.25 4.34 -12.99
N PRO A 10 8.49 4.04 -14.28
CA PRO A 10 7.46 3.54 -15.17
C PRO A 10 6.87 2.27 -14.57
N THR A 11 5.55 2.16 -14.64
CA THR A 11 4.71 1.05 -14.17
C THR A 11 5.11 -0.33 -14.72
N ALA A 12 6.14 -0.40 -15.56
CA ALA A 12 6.65 -1.61 -16.20
C ALA A 12 7.76 -2.34 -15.41
N GLU A 13 8.43 -1.70 -14.44
CA GLU A 13 9.53 -2.33 -13.67
C GLU A 13 9.16 -2.69 -12.22
N ARG A 14 7.91 -2.51 -11.81
CA ARG A 14 7.40 -2.94 -10.49
C ARG A 14 6.43 -4.16 -10.47
N PRO A 15 6.57 -5.20 -11.32
CA PRO A 15 5.75 -6.40 -11.13
C PRO A 15 6.18 -7.25 -9.92
N PHE A 16 7.35 -7.02 -9.30
CA PHE A 16 7.79 -7.88 -8.20
C PHE A 16 7.15 -7.54 -6.85
N ARG A 17 6.94 -6.24 -6.53
CA ARG A 17 6.40 -5.82 -5.22
C ARG A 17 4.88 -5.72 -5.19
N VAL A 18 4.26 -5.33 -6.30
CA VAL A 18 2.79 -5.42 -6.42
C VAL A 18 2.38 -6.88 -6.28
N ALA A 19 3.12 -7.84 -6.84
CA ALA A 19 2.83 -9.26 -6.65
C ALA A 19 2.99 -9.72 -5.19
N GLU A 20 4.01 -9.27 -4.45
CA GLU A 20 4.13 -9.60 -3.02
C GLU A 20 2.99 -9.00 -2.17
N PHE A 21 2.61 -7.75 -2.44
CA PHE A 21 1.43 -7.15 -1.81
C PHE A 21 0.15 -7.85 -2.23
N ASP A 22 -0.03 -8.13 -3.51
CA ASP A 22 -1.20 -8.81 -4.07
C ASP A 22 -1.32 -10.23 -3.53
N GLN A 23 -0.22 -10.97 -3.39
CA GLN A 23 -0.23 -12.29 -2.74
C GLN A 23 -0.51 -12.19 -1.25
N LEU A 24 0.10 -11.22 -0.54
CA LEU A 24 -0.19 -11.00 0.87
C LEU A 24 -1.66 -10.60 1.08
N PHE A 25 -2.20 -9.78 0.19
CA PHE A 25 -3.61 -9.42 0.20
C PHE A 25 -4.46 -10.64 -0.17
N ALA A 26 -4.15 -11.38 -1.22
CA ALA A 26 -4.91 -12.57 -1.60
C ALA A 26 -4.96 -13.64 -0.50
N ASP A 27 -3.87 -13.80 0.27
CA ASP A 27 -3.77 -14.80 1.34
C ASP A 27 -4.33 -14.30 2.69
N HIS A 28 -4.11 -13.02 3.01
CA HIS A 28 -4.40 -12.49 4.35
C HIS A 28 -5.41 -11.34 4.41
N LEU A 29 -5.83 -10.77 3.28
CA LEU A 29 -6.88 -9.76 3.21
C LEU A 29 -8.20 -10.40 3.58
N ARG A 30 -8.81 -9.87 4.64
CA ARG A 30 -10.15 -10.22 5.09
C ARG A 30 -11.20 -9.37 4.43
N ASP A 31 -10.92 -8.07 4.26
CA ASP A 31 -11.85 -7.11 3.69
C ASP A 31 -11.10 -5.93 3.05
N SER A 32 -11.57 -5.48 1.89
CA SER A 32 -11.13 -4.24 1.26
C SER A 32 -12.31 -3.28 1.11
N ASN A 33 -12.20 -2.12 1.75
CA ASN A 33 -13.19 -1.07 1.69
C ASN A 33 -12.56 0.22 1.15
N ARG A 34 -12.87 0.55 -0.10
CA ARG A 34 -12.49 1.83 -0.71
C ARG A 34 -13.41 2.94 -0.18
N VAL A 35 -12.86 3.79 0.68
CA VAL A 35 -13.59 4.94 1.27
C VAL A 35 -13.72 6.05 0.22
N ASP A 36 -12.64 6.31 -0.51
CA ASP A 36 -12.54 7.39 -1.49
C ASP A 36 -11.68 6.96 -2.69
N PRO A 37 -11.74 7.68 -3.83
CA PRO A 37 -10.83 7.44 -4.95
C PRO A 37 -9.35 7.53 -4.56
N GLN A 38 -9.05 8.26 -3.48
CA GLN A 38 -7.73 8.51 -2.93
C GLN A 38 -7.45 7.79 -1.60
N THR A 39 -8.43 7.05 -1.06
CA THR A 39 -8.31 6.39 0.25
C THR A 39 -8.87 4.98 0.19
N LEU A 40 -8.01 4.01 0.45
CA LEU A 40 -8.34 2.60 0.53
C LEU A 40 -8.11 2.10 1.95
N ASP A 41 -9.09 1.40 2.50
CA ASP A 41 -9.01 0.78 3.81
C ASP A 41 -8.98 -0.74 3.63
N LEU A 42 -7.98 -1.40 4.18
CA LEU A 42 -7.76 -2.83 4.06
C LEU A 42 -7.77 -3.44 5.46
N THR A 43 -8.48 -4.55 5.61
CA THR A 43 -8.52 -5.33 6.84
C THR A 43 -7.79 -6.63 6.59
N LEU A 44 -6.70 -6.85 7.31
CA LEU A 44 -5.77 -7.97 7.16
C LEU A 44 -5.75 -8.81 8.44
N ALA A 45 -5.29 -10.04 8.32
CA ALA A 45 -4.99 -10.86 9.50
C ALA A 45 -3.85 -10.21 10.34
N PRO A 46 -3.88 -10.33 11.68
CA PRO A 46 -2.90 -9.70 12.55
C PRO A 46 -1.49 -10.31 12.41
N GLU A 47 -1.41 -11.56 11.94
CA GLU A 47 -0.15 -12.26 11.63
C GLU A 47 0.67 -11.60 10.52
N SER A 48 0.01 -10.94 9.57
CA SER A 48 0.63 -10.29 8.41
C SER A 48 1.24 -8.92 8.75
N ARG A 49 1.07 -8.45 9.98
CA ARG A 49 1.50 -7.11 10.42
C ARG A 49 2.97 -6.84 10.15
N ALA A 50 3.85 -7.75 10.54
CA ALA A 50 5.28 -7.57 10.38
C ALA A 50 5.67 -7.43 8.90
N THR A 51 5.05 -8.24 8.04
CA THR A 51 5.27 -8.20 6.59
C THR A 51 4.74 -6.89 5.98
N VAL A 52 3.55 -6.45 6.39
CA VAL A 52 2.98 -5.18 5.90
C VAL A 52 3.84 -3.99 6.36
N GLU A 53 4.33 -3.99 7.60
CA GLU A 53 5.23 -2.95 8.12
C GLU A 53 6.55 -2.89 7.33
N ASP A 54 7.20 -4.01 7.06
CA ASP A 54 8.44 -4.05 6.24
C ASP A 54 8.17 -3.56 4.81
N LEU A 55 7.10 -4.05 4.18
CA LEU A 55 6.77 -3.67 2.82
C LEU A 55 6.41 -2.18 2.69
N THR A 56 5.59 -1.65 3.60
CA THR A 56 5.22 -0.23 3.61
C THR A 56 6.41 0.67 3.93
N ALA A 57 7.31 0.27 4.83
CA ALA A 57 8.54 1.01 5.11
C ALA A 57 9.42 1.14 3.85
N ARG A 58 9.65 0.04 3.13
CA ARG A 58 10.42 0.03 1.87
C ARG A 58 9.74 0.82 0.75
N GLU A 59 8.41 0.85 0.73
CA GLU A 59 7.67 1.62 -0.27
C GLU A 59 7.74 3.11 0.04
N LEU A 60 7.73 3.52 1.31
CA LEU A 60 7.95 4.92 1.70
C LEU A 60 9.35 5.41 1.31
N GLU A 61 10.35 4.54 1.30
CA GLU A 61 11.71 4.86 0.82
C GLU A 61 11.77 5.12 -0.70
N CYS A 62 10.98 4.38 -1.49
CA CYS A 62 10.90 4.58 -2.95
C CYS A 62 9.85 5.62 -3.37
N CYS A 63 8.80 5.78 -2.58
CA CYS A 63 7.55 6.48 -2.92
C CYS A 63 6.97 7.15 -1.68
N SER A 64 7.65 8.21 -1.22
CA SER A 64 7.30 9.01 -0.04
C SER A 64 5.98 9.78 -0.12
N PHE A 65 5.23 9.66 -1.22
CA PHE A 65 3.92 10.30 -1.42
C PHE A 65 2.75 9.41 -0.97
N PHE A 66 2.95 8.11 -0.78
CA PHE A 66 1.94 7.26 -0.16
C PHE A 66 1.92 7.50 1.34
N THR A 67 0.73 7.56 1.92
CA THR A 67 0.55 7.59 3.37
C THR A 67 -0.09 6.29 3.80
N PHE A 68 0.69 5.44 4.47
CA PHE A 68 0.23 4.18 5.05
C PHE A 68 -0.04 4.39 6.55
N THR A 69 -1.25 4.08 6.98
CA THR A 69 -1.68 4.17 8.38
C THR A 69 -2.08 2.78 8.84
N LEU A 70 -1.20 2.15 9.62
CA LEU A 70 -1.42 0.84 10.23
C LEU A 70 -2.07 1.00 11.60
N THR A 71 -3.27 0.47 11.73
CA THR A 71 -4.04 0.44 12.98
C THR A 71 -4.20 -1.00 13.42
N PRO A 72 -3.39 -1.51 14.35
CA PRO A 72 -3.61 -2.83 14.92
C PRO A 72 -4.91 -2.85 15.72
N ALA A 73 -5.75 -3.85 15.48
CA ALA A 73 -6.92 -4.17 16.29
C ALA A 73 -6.71 -5.52 17.00
N ALA A 74 -7.65 -5.88 17.88
CA ALA A 74 -7.54 -7.08 18.70
C ALA A 74 -7.53 -8.39 17.89
N ASP A 75 -8.21 -8.41 16.73
CA ASP A 75 -8.41 -9.61 15.91
C ASP A 75 -7.93 -9.43 14.45
N HIS A 76 -7.60 -8.20 14.06
CA HIS A 76 -7.23 -7.85 12.69
C HIS A 76 -6.26 -6.67 12.66
N LEU A 77 -5.63 -6.46 11.52
CA LEU A 77 -4.82 -5.30 11.23
C LEU A 77 -5.54 -4.45 10.20
N ARG A 78 -5.79 -3.18 10.51
CA ARG A 78 -6.37 -2.25 9.56
C ARG A 78 -5.26 -1.42 8.92
N LEU A 79 -5.11 -1.54 7.61
CA LEU A 79 -4.17 -0.77 6.81
C LEU A 79 -4.96 0.24 5.99
N ARG A 80 -4.84 1.53 6.35
CA ARG A 80 -5.38 2.61 5.55
C ARG A 80 -4.29 3.19 4.67
N ILE A 81 -4.57 3.26 3.37
CA ILE A 81 -3.67 3.79 2.35
C ILE A 81 -4.31 5.06 1.81
N THR A 82 -3.57 6.18 1.88
CA THR A 82 -3.98 7.46 1.32
C THR A 82 -2.97 7.92 0.29
N VAL A 83 -3.45 8.36 -0.87
CA VAL A 83 -2.61 8.85 -1.98
C VAL A 83 -3.03 10.26 -2.39
N PRO A 84 -2.12 11.07 -2.95
CA PRO A 84 -2.51 12.31 -3.61
C PRO A 84 -3.37 12.02 -4.85
N PRO A 85 -4.23 12.97 -5.26
CA PRO A 85 -5.17 12.79 -6.38
C PRO A 85 -4.47 12.42 -7.70
N THR A 86 -3.21 12.83 -7.87
CA THR A 86 -2.37 12.53 -9.04
C THR A 86 -1.94 11.06 -9.15
N GLN A 87 -2.06 10.27 -8.07
CA GLN A 87 -1.61 8.87 -8.00
C GLN A 87 -2.77 7.88 -7.74
N THR A 88 -4.02 8.32 -7.91
CA THR A 88 -5.23 7.50 -7.69
C THR A 88 -5.32 6.29 -8.61
N ALA A 89 -4.71 6.34 -9.79
CA ALA A 89 -4.62 5.22 -10.73
C ALA A 89 -3.87 4.01 -10.16
N VAL A 90 -2.95 4.21 -9.20
CA VAL A 90 -2.24 3.09 -8.56
C VAL A 90 -3.15 2.32 -7.60
N LEU A 91 -4.06 3.01 -6.90
CA LEU A 91 -5.07 2.35 -6.06
C LEU A 91 -6.05 1.53 -6.88
N ASP A 92 -6.32 1.93 -8.13
CA ASP A 92 -7.24 1.21 -9.00
C ASP A 92 -6.69 -0.17 -9.42
N GLY A 93 -5.37 -0.30 -9.55
CA GLY A 93 -4.72 -1.57 -9.85
C GLY A 93 -4.58 -2.52 -8.64
N LEU A 94 -4.95 -2.09 -7.44
CA LEU A 94 -4.93 -2.90 -6.20
C LEU A 94 -6.31 -3.48 -5.85
N GLN A 95 -7.29 -3.33 -6.74
CA GLN A 95 -8.69 -3.73 -6.55
C GLN A 95 -9.05 -4.86 -7.51
#